data_AF-A0A2V7MFD9-F1
#
_entry.id   AF-A0A2V7MFD9-F1
#
_cell.length_a   1.000
_cell.length_b   1.000
_cell.length_c   1.000
_cell.angle_alpha   90.00
_cell.angle_beta   90.00
_cell.angle_gamma   90.00
#
_symmetry.space_group_name_H-M   'P 1'
#
loop_
_entity.id
_entity.type
_entity.pdbx_description
1 polymer ?
#
loop_
_entity_poly.entity_id
_entity_poly.type
_entity_poly.pdbx_seq_one_letter_code
_entity_poly.pdbx_strand_id
1 'polypeptide(L)'
;MTFLHPLALVGLAAAAIPALLHLLERRVPPEAEFPPLRYLSEAERQSARRLKLRHLLLLILRTALIVLIVVAAARPLFPTQAGGGSLHQPTALAVIFDNSASSGLVVDGRPVLEHLKAVARGSLVRATSSDRLWLVLADGVARAGTPDALLATLDSAGVSARRMDVTAAVRAATPLVDAAPFPAREVHVVSDLQRTALGPGRADVPRGVRVVALA
;
A
#
# COMPACT_ATOMS: atom_id res chain seq x y z
N MET A 1 -4.16 -10.52 11.32
CA MET A 1 -5.27 -9.61 10.98
C MET A 1 -5.58 -8.82 12.23
N THR A 2 -5.32 -7.52 12.20
CA THR A 2 -5.55 -6.64 13.36
C THR A 2 -6.84 -5.86 13.09
N PHE A 3 -7.71 -5.73 14.08
CA PHE A 3 -8.95 -4.96 13.94
C PHE A 3 -8.84 -3.68 14.75
N LEU A 4 -9.24 -2.54 14.17
CA LEU A 4 -9.25 -1.26 14.88
C LEU A 4 -10.33 -1.23 15.97
N HIS A 5 -11.47 -1.87 15.72
CA HIS A 5 -12.58 -1.93 16.66
C HIS A 5 -13.04 -3.40 16.83
N PRO A 6 -12.33 -4.20 17.65
CA PRO A 6 -12.65 -5.61 17.84
C PRO A 6 -14.04 -5.84 18.45
N LEU A 7 -14.55 -4.90 19.25
CA LEU A 7 -15.92 -4.95 19.80
C LEU A 7 -17.02 -4.89 18.73
N ALA A 8 -16.74 -4.33 17.55
CA ALA A 8 -17.71 -4.29 16.45
C ALA A 8 -18.08 -5.69 15.95
N LEU A 9 -17.20 -6.69 16.14
CA LEU A 9 -17.46 -8.09 15.77
C LEU A 9 -18.61 -8.71 16.56
N VAL A 10 -18.98 -8.18 17.73
CA VAL A 10 -20.18 -8.61 18.46
C VAL A 10 -21.45 -8.40 17.60
N GLY A 11 -21.42 -7.44 16.68
CA GLY A 11 -22.48 -7.21 15.70
C GLY A 11 -22.74 -8.40 14.76
N LEU A 12 -21.82 -9.36 14.63
CA LEU A 12 -22.06 -10.61 13.88
C LEU A 12 -23.22 -11.43 14.48
N ALA A 13 -23.52 -11.27 15.77
CA ALA A 13 -24.70 -11.88 16.37
C ALA A 13 -26.01 -11.43 15.69
N ALA A 14 -26.05 -10.20 15.14
CA ALA A 14 -27.20 -9.71 14.38
C ALA A 14 -27.40 -10.45 13.05
N ALA A 15 -26.33 -11.01 12.45
CA ALA A 15 -26.42 -11.82 11.24
C ALA A 15 -27.09 -13.18 11.48
N ALA A 16 -27.20 -13.63 12.74
CA ALA A 16 -27.95 -14.84 13.10
C ALA A 16 -29.47 -14.62 13.12
N ILE A 17 -29.94 -13.36 13.26
CA ILE A 17 -31.38 -13.04 13.39
C ILE A 17 -32.19 -13.51 12.17
N PRO A 18 -31.79 -13.24 10.91
CA PRO A 18 -32.56 -13.70 9.75
C PRO A 18 -32.57 -15.22 9.61
N ALA A 19 -31.47 -15.89 9.99
CA ALA A 19 -31.37 -17.34 9.95
C ALA A 19 -32.27 -17.99 11.02
N LEU A 20 -32.30 -17.43 12.24
CA LEU A 20 -33.17 -17.89 13.31
C LEU A 20 -34.65 -17.68 12.97
N LEU A 21 -35.02 -16.51 12.44
CA LEU A 21 -36.39 -16.23 12.01
C LEU A 21 -36.83 -17.20 10.91
N HIS A 22 -35.96 -17.52 9.95
CA HIS A 22 -36.26 -18.50 8.91
C HIS A 22 -36.52 -19.91 9.47
N LEU A 23 -35.77 -20.32 10.49
CA LEU A 23 -35.96 -21.62 11.14
C LEU A 23 -37.28 -21.67 11.94
N LEU A 24 -37.67 -20.53 12.55
CA LEU A 24 -38.89 -20.41 13.35
C LEU A 24 -40.17 -20.33 12.51
N GLU A 25 -40.05 -19.78 11.29
CA GLU A 25 -41.16 -19.63 10.35
C GLU A 25 -41.50 -20.92 9.61
N ARG A 26 -40.73 -22.00 9.84
CA ARG A 26 -41.00 -23.36 9.35
C ARG A 26 -42.16 -24.04 10.11
N ARG A 27 -43.22 -23.28 10.42
CA ARG A 27 -44.46 -23.84 10.96
C ARG A 27 -45.13 -24.69 9.89
N VAL A 28 -45.40 -25.94 10.25
CA VAL A 28 -46.06 -26.94 9.42
C VAL A 28 -47.38 -26.34 8.92
N PRO A 29 -47.59 -26.20 7.59
CA PRO A 29 -48.88 -25.79 7.07
C PRO A 29 -49.96 -26.79 7.52
N PRO A 30 -51.13 -26.35 8.00
CA PRO A 30 -52.22 -27.26 8.29
C PRO A 30 -52.60 -28.02 7.01
N GLU A 31 -52.65 -29.35 7.10
CA GLU A 31 -53.10 -30.21 6.02
C GLU A 31 -54.59 -29.94 5.77
N ALA A 32 -54.90 -29.17 4.73
CA ALA A 32 -56.26 -29.01 4.23
C ALA A 32 -56.46 -29.98 3.06
N GLU A 33 -57.22 -31.05 3.30
CA GLU A 33 -57.63 -31.98 2.24
C GLU A 33 -58.67 -31.31 1.34
N PHE A 34 -58.22 -30.72 0.21
CA PHE A 34 -59.10 -30.20 -0.84
C PHE A 34 -59.15 -31.18 -2.03
N PRO A 35 -60.28 -31.88 -2.27
CA PRO A 35 -60.37 -33.00 -3.21
C PRO A 35 -60.17 -32.79 -4.74
N PRO A 36 -60.17 -31.60 -5.38
CA PRO A 36 -60.07 -31.55 -6.85
C PRO A 36 -58.65 -31.49 -7.46
N LEU A 37 -57.58 -31.33 -6.66
CA LEU A 37 -56.27 -30.89 -7.16
C LEU A 37 -55.29 -31.99 -7.63
N ARG A 38 -55.72 -33.25 -7.65
CA ARG A 38 -54.83 -34.40 -7.94
C ARG A 38 -54.21 -34.39 -9.36
N TYR A 39 -54.69 -33.53 -10.27
CA TYR A 39 -54.23 -33.41 -11.66
C TYR A 39 -53.23 -32.27 -11.92
N LEU A 40 -52.83 -31.48 -10.91
CA LEU A 40 -51.90 -30.35 -11.07
C LEU A 40 -50.56 -30.54 -10.32
N SER A 41 -50.21 -31.77 -9.96
CA SER A 41 -49.09 -32.07 -9.06
C SER A 41 -47.70 -31.90 -9.69
N GLU A 42 -47.57 -31.96 -11.02
CA GLU A 42 -46.28 -31.84 -11.71
C GLU A 42 -45.83 -30.38 -11.89
N ALA A 43 -46.78 -29.47 -12.17
CA ALA A 43 -46.51 -28.04 -12.31
C ALA A 43 -46.20 -27.35 -10.95
N GLU A 44 -46.81 -27.83 -9.86
CA GLU A 44 -46.52 -27.35 -8.50
C GLU A 44 -45.10 -27.71 -8.05
N ARG A 45 -44.59 -28.91 -8.37
CA ARG A 45 -43.25 -29.34 -7.94
C ARG A 45 -42.13 -28.48 -8.52
N GLN A 46 -42.27 -28.03 -9.77
CA GLN A 46 -41.28 -27.17 -10.43
C GLN A 46 -41.32 -25.74 -9.88
N SER A 47 -42.53 -25.20 -9.67
CA SER A 47 -42.74 -23.88 -9.07
C SER A 47 -42.26 -23.83 -7.61
N ALA A 48 -42.53 -24.88 -6.82
CA ALA A 48 -42.07 -25.01 -5.44
C ALA A 48 -40.54 -25.07 -5.34
N ARG A 49 -39.84 -25.71 -6.28
CA ARG A 49 -38.36 -25.73 -6.32
C ARG A 49 -37.79 -24.34 -6.63
N ARG A 50 -38.35 -23.62 -7.60
CA ARG A 50 -37.94 -22.23 -7.92
C ARG A 50 -38.17 -21.28 -6.75
N LEU A 51 -39.28 -21.42 -6.05
CA LEU A 51 -39.61 -20.57 -4.90
C LEU A 51 -38.66 -20.82 -3.71
N LYS A 52 -38.28 -22.10 -3.47
CA LYS A 52 -37.28 -22.48 -2.46
C LYS A 52 -35.88 -21.96 -2.79
N LEU A 53 -35.44 -22.07 -4.05
CA LEU A 53 -34.16 -21.51 -4.51
C LEU A 53 -34.10 -20.00 -4.33
N ARG A 54 -35.19 -19.29 -4.69
CA ARG A 54 -35.27 -17.83 -4.53
C ARG A 54 -35.27 -17.43 -3.06
N HIS A 55 -35.97 -18.16 -2.19
CA HIS A 55 -35.94 -17.93 -0.74
C HIS A 55 -34.54 -18.14 -0.17
N LEU A 56 -33.84 -19.20 -0.57
CA LEU A 56 -32.48 -19.47 -0.10
C LEU A 56 -31.50 -18.37 -0.55
N LEU A 57 -31.58 -17.95 -1.82
CA LEU A 57 -30.78 -16.85 -2.35
C LEU A 57 -31.05 -15.53 -1.62
N LEU A 58 -32.32 -15.20 -1.36
CA LEU A 58 -32.69 -13.99 -0.61
C LEU A 58 -32.20 -14.05 0.84
N LEU A 59 -32.24 -15.22 1.47
CA LEU A 59 -31.72 -15.42 2.81
C LEU A 59 -30.19 -15.20 2.85
N ILE A 60 -29.45 -15.83 1.93
CA ILE A 60 -27.99 -15.67 1.82
C ILE A 60 -27.64 -14.20 1.56
N LEU A 61 -28.35 -13.52 0.66
CA LEU A 61 -28.07 -12.12 0.36
C LEU A 61 -28.34 -11.22 1.57
N ARG A 62 -29.42 -11.47 2.32
CA ARG A 62 -29.76 -10.70 3.53
C ARG A 62 -28.73 -10.88 4.64
N THR A 63 -28.27 -12.11 4.89
CA THR A 63 -27.23 -12.37 5.89
C THR A 63 -25.88 -11.84 5.44
N ALA A 64 -25.52 -11.99 4.16
CA ALA A 64 -24.28 -11.46 3.60
C ALA A 64 -24.20 -9.93 3.73
N LEU A 65 -25.31 -9.21 3.51
CA LEU A 65 -25.37 -7.76 3.69
C LEU A 65 -25.02 -7.36 5.13
N ILE A 66 -25.62 -8.02 6.12
CA ILE A 66 -25.36 -7.73 7.55
C ILE A 66 -23.90 -8.03 7.90
N VAL A 67 -23.38 -9.16 7.45
CA VAL A 67 -21.97 -9.53 7.65
C VAL A 67 -21.03 -8.49 7.03
N LEU A 68 -21.30 -8.04 5.79
CA LEU A 68 -20.51 -7.01 5.11
C LEU A 68 -20.51 -5.69 5.89
N ILE A 69 -21.67 -5.26 6.39
CA ILE A 69 -21.78 -4.02 7.19
C ILE A 69 -20.96 -4.14 8.48
N VAL A 70 -21.07 -5.26 9.20
CA VAL A 70 -20.33 -5.47 10.45
C VAL A 70 -18.82 -5.53 10.20
N VAL A 71 -18.38 -6.23 9.16
CA VAL A 71 -16.97 -6.30 8.78
C VAL A 71 -16.44 -4.93 8.36
N ALA A 72 -17.22 -4.15 7.59
CA ALA A 72 -16.85 -2.78 7.23
C ALA A 72 -16.72 -1.88 8.47
N ALA A 73 -17.62 -2.02 9.45
CA ALA A 73 -17.57 -1.29 10.71
C ALA A 73 -16.37 -1.70 11.59
N ALA A 74 -15.98 -2.98 11.56
CA ALA A 74 -14.82 -3.49 12.30
C ALA A 74 -13.47 -2.99 11.74
N ARG A 75 -13.47 -2.41 10.53
CA ARG A 75 -12.28 -1.88 9.82
C ARG A 75 -11.08 -2.84 9.91
N PRO A 76 -11.13 -4.01 9.24
CA PRO A 76 -10.02 -4.95 9.23
C PRO A 76 -8.77 -4.30 8.66
N LEU A 77 -7.67 -4.34 9.42
CA LEU A 77 -6.34 -4.02 8.92
C LEU A 77 -5.72 -5.31 8.38
N PHE A 78 -5.65 -5.40 7.06
CA PHE A 78 -4.89 -6.42 6.37
C PHE A 78 -3.41 -5.99 6.38
N PRO A 79 -2.48 -6.74 7.00
CA PRO A 79 -1.06 -6.51 6.78
C PRO A 79 -0.77 -6.80 5.31
N THR A 80 -0.59 -5.74 4.51
CA THR A 80 -0.34 -5.82 3.08
C THR A 80 1.07 -6.36 2.84
N GLN A 81 1.18 -7.68 2.71
CA GLN A 81 2.27 -8.29 1.96
C GLN A 81 1.69 -8.77 0.64
N ALA A 82 2.05 -8.07 -0.43
CA ALA A 82 1.82 -8.41 -1.84
C ALA A 82 0.35 -8.58 -2.30
N GLY A 83 -0.07 -7.71 -3.22
CA GLY A 83 -1.15 -7.98 -4.16
C GLY A 83 -2.50 -7.33 -3.84
N GLY A 84 -2.73 -6.15 -4.43
CA GLY A 84 -4.07 -5.60 -4.64
C GLY A 84 -4.45 -4.43 -3.73
N GLY A 85 -4.37 -3.20 -4.27
CA GLY A 85 -5.24 -2.10 -3.82
C GLY A 85 -4.61 -0.98 -2.98
N SER A 86 -3.30 -0.98 -2.75
CA SER A 86 -2.57 0.29 -2.63
C SER A 86 -2.16 0.63 -4.05
N LEU A 87 -2.84 1.58 -4.70
CA LEU A 87 -2.40 2.15 -5.96
C LEU A 87 -1.11 2.94 -5.65
N HIS A 88 0.01 2.23 -5.47
CA HIS A 88 1.33 2.82 -5.50
C HIS A 88 1.45 3.50 -6.87
N GLN A 89 1.27 4.82 -6.86
CA GLN A 89 1.24 5.58 -8.08
C GLN A 89 2.64 5.53 -8.69
N PRO A 90 2.78 5.18 -9.98
CA PRO A 90 4.10 5.14 -10.61
C PRO A 90 4.85 6.43 -10.36
N THR A 91 6.03 6.32 -9.76
CA THR A 91 6.81 7.46 -9.25
C THR A 91 8.17 7.51 -9.93
N ALA A 92 8.58 8.70 -10.37
CA ALA A 92 10.00 8.97 -10.64
C ALA A 92 10.67 9.44 -9.36
N LEU A 93 11.65 8.68 -8.88
CA LEU A 93 12.35 8.94 -7.62
C LEU A 93 13.86 9.00 -7.85
N ALA A 94 14.47 10.13 -7.50
CA ALA A 94 15.92 10.24 -7.37
C ALA A 94 16.31 10.26 -5.89
N VAL A 95 17.18 9.34 -5.48
CA VAL A 95 17.77 9.29 -4.14
C VAL A 95 19.19 9.84 -4.23
N ILE A 96 19.44 10.98 -3.58
CA ILE A 96 20.75 11.57 -3.40
C ILE A 96 21.27 11.10 -2.05
N PHE A 97 22.32 10.30 -2.05
CA PHE A 97 22.90 9.70 -0.86
C PHE A 97 24.29 10.31 -0.60
N ASP A 98 24.40 11.02 0.51
CA ASP A 98 25.64 11.64 0.95
C ASP A 98 26.55 10.62 1.64
N ASN A 99 27.45 10.06 0.84
CA ASN A 99 28.54 9.24 1.34
C ASN A 99 29.86 10.01 1.42
N SER A 100 29.83 11.34 1.63
CA SER A 100 31.06 12.12 1.78
C SER A 100 31.79 11.83 3.09
N ALA A 101 32.98 12.43 3.26
CA ALA A 101 33.84 12.20 4.42
C ALA A 101 33.15 12.47 5.77
N SER A 102 32.19 13.39 5.83
CA SER A 102 31.47 13.71 7.07
C SER A 102 30.59 12.56 7.56
N SER A 103 29.99 11.79 6.65
CA SER A 103 29.19 10.60 6.95
C SER A 103 30.03 9.48 7.60
N GLY A 104 31.36 9.54 7.51
CA GLY A 104 32.26 8.62 8.22
C GLY A 104 32.37 8.87 9.72
N LEU A 105 31.81 9.98 10.23
CA LEU A 105 31.83 10.30 11.66
C LEU A 105 31.11 9.20 12.46
N VAL A 106 31.73 8.76 13.56
CA VAL A 106 31.13 7.79 14.47
C VAL A 106 30.42 8.53 15.59
N VAL A 107 29.11 8.33 15.69
CA VAL A 107 28.24 8.86 16.75
C VAL A 107 27.65 7.66 17.49
N ASP A 108 27.73 7.66 18.82
CA ASP A 108 27.23 6.56 19.67
C ASP A 108 27.75 5.16 19.25
N GLY A 109 29.01 5.09 18.83
CA GLY A 109 29.67 3.85 18.43
C GLY A 109 29.28 3.33 17.04
N ARG A 110 28.52 4.09 16.23
CA ARG A 110 28.16 3.73 14.86
C ARG A 110 28.50 4.85 13.86
N PRO A 111 29.00 4.53 12.65
CA PRO A 111 29.17 5.53 11.61
C PRO A 111 27.82 6.14 11.20
N VAL A 112 27.76 7.46 11.02
CA VAL A 112 26.58 8.17 10.49
C VAL A 112 26.14 7.59 9.15
N LEU A 113 27.11 7.14 8.33
CA LEU A 113 26.86 6.48 7.06
C LEU A 113 25.89 5.29 7.18
N GLU A 114 26.01 4.48 8.24
CA GLU A 114 25.12 3.33 8.45
C GLU A 114 23.68 3.76 8.75
N HIS A 115 23.52 4.86 9.47
CA HIS A 115 22.20 5.46 9.69
C HIS A 115 21.59 5.98 8.38
N LEU A 116 22.38 6.75 7.62
CA LEU A 116 21.95 7.27 6.32
C LEU A 116 21.63 6.14 5.33
N LYS A 117 22.39 5.02 5.34
CA LYS A 117 22.09 3.83 4.54
C LYS A 117 20.71 3.26 4.89
N ALA A 118 20.39 3.15 6.18
CA ALA A 118 19.08 2.65 6.61
C ALA A 118 17.93 3.55 6.11
N VAL A 119 18.12 4.88 6.16
CA VAL A 119 17.15 5.87 5.67
C VAL A 119 16.99 5.80 4.15
N ALA A 120 18.10 5.74 3.40
CA ALA A 120 18.09 5.59 1.94
C ALA A 120 17.45 4.27 1.51
N ARG A 121 17.76 3.17 2.21
CA ARG A 121 17.15 1.85 2.00
C ARG A 121 15.64 1.90 2.20
N GLY A 122 15.16 2.63 3.21
CA GLY A 122 13.73 2.85 3.43
C GLY A 122 13.02 3.52 2.25
N SER A 123 13.73 4.34 1.46
CA SER A 123 13.19 4.95 0.24
C SER A 123 13.15 3.96 -0.93
N LEU A 124 14.20 3.16 -1.11
CA LEU A 124 14.32 2.21 -2.23
C LEU A 124 13.44 0.96 -2.06
N VAL A 125 13.25 0.46 -0.82
CA VAL A 125 12.43 -0.75 -0.54
C VAL A 125 10.94 -0.51 -0.78
N ARG A 126 10.47 0.73 -0.71
CA ARG A 126 9.08 1.08 -1.04
C ARG A 126 8.82 1.16 -2.54
N ALA A 127 9.87 1.22 -3.35
CA ALA A 127 9.73 1.32 -4.79
C ALA A 127 9.28 -0.01 -5.39
N THR A 128 8.50 0.07 -6.46
CA THR A 128 7.99 -1.09 -7.20
C THR A 128 8.57 -1.13 -8.62
N SER A 129 8.26 -2.18 -9.37
CA SER A 129 8.70 -2.32 -10.77
C SER A 129 8.08 -1.27 -11.72
N SER A 130 7.04 -0.55 -11.29
CA SER A 130 6.45 0.53 -12.07
C SER A 130 7.15 1.89 -11.88
N ASP A 131 8.10 1.99 -10.95
CA ASP A 131 8.82 3.22 -10.68
C ASP A 131 10.06 3.38 -11.55
N ARG A 132 10.50 4.63 -11.74
CA ARG A 132 11.84 4.92 -12.28
C ARG A 132 12.70 5.49 -11.18
N LEU A 133 13.84 4.85 -10.96
CA LEU A 133 14.72 5.15 -9.86
C LEU A 133 16.08 5.62 -10.35
N TRP A 134 16.62 6.61 -9.65
CA TRP A 134 18.01 7.05 -9.78
C TRP A 134 18.68 7.10 -8.41
N LEU A 135 19.94 6.69 -8.34
CA LEU A 135 20.80 6.87 -7.17
C LEU A 135 21.96 7.80 -7.53
N VAL A 136 22.15 8.85 -6.74
CA VAL A 136 23.27 9.79 -6.86
C VAL A 136 24.12 9.67 -5.60
N LEU A 137 25.40 9.34 -5.77
CA LEU A 137 26.39 9.33 -4.68
C LEU A 137 27.19 10.62 -4.68
N ALA A 138 28.16 10.78 -3.76
CA ALA A 138 29.04 11.95 -3.70
C ALA A 138 29.94 12.12 -4.94
N ASP A 139 29.95 11.17 -5.86
CA ASP A 139 30.60 11.33 -7.16
C ASP A 139 29.78 12.12 -8.19
N GLY A 140 28.51 12.44 -7.86
CA GLY A 140 27.61 13.23 -8.70
C GLY A 140 27.02 12.46 -9.87
N VAL A 141 27.28 11.14 -9.99
CA VAL A 141 26.78 10.33 -11.11
C VAL A 141 25.40 9.78 -10.77
N ALA A 142 24.40 10.13 -11.57
CA ALA A 142 23.05 9.58 -11.48
C ALA A 142 22.97 8.20 -12.14
N ARG A 143 22.76 7.16 -11.33
CA ARG A 143 22.66 5.77 -11.75
C ARG A 143 21.21 5.36 -11.82
N ALA A 144 20.70 5.07 -13.01
CA ALA A 144 19.39 4.46 -13.17
C ALA A 144 19.47 2.95 -12.92
N GLY A 145 18.47 2.36 -12.27
CA GLY A 145 18.46 0.93 -12.01
C GLY A 145 17.17 0.41 -11.39
N THR A 146 17.08 -0.91 -11.27
CA THR A 146 16.02 -1.57 -10.50
C THR A 146 16.25 -1.35 -8.99
N PRO A 147 15.21 -1.50 -8.15
CA PRO A 147 15.36 -1.40 -6.69
C PRO A 147 16.53 -2.25 -6.17
N ASP A 148 16.63 -3.52 -6.61
CA ASP A 148 17.67 -4.44 -6.15
C ASP A 148 19.09 -4.00 -6.56
N ALA A 149 19.26 -3.51 -7.79
CA ALA A 149 20.57 -3.03 -8.27
C ALA A 149 21.03 -1.76 -7.53
N LEU A 150 20.10 -0.85 -7.24
CA LEU A 150 20.40 0.36 -6.50
C LEU A 150 20.65 0.06 -5.01
N LEU A 151 19.94 -0.91 -4.43
CA LEU A 151 20.21 -1.40 -3.08
C LEU A 151 21.60 -2.02 -2.97
N ALA A 152 22.00 -2.88 -3.92
CA ALA A 152 23.35 -3.43 -3.95
C ALA A 152 24.43 -2.34 -4.09
N THR A 153 24.14 -1.28 -4.86
CA THR A 153 25.03 -0.12 -5.01
C THR A 153 25.12 0.69 -3.70
N LEU A 154 23.99 0.87 -3.00
CA LEU A 154 23.94 1.55 -1.71
C LEU A 154 24.68 0.77 -0.62
N ASP A 155 24.51 -0.55 -0.57
CA ASP A 155 25.13 -1.40 0.45
C ASP A 155 26.66 -1.42 0.31
N SER A 156 27.15 -1.47 -0.93
CA SER A 156 28.57 -1.41 -1.28
C SER A 156 29.18 -0.01 -1.19
N ALA A 157 28.37 1.05 -1.04
CA ALA A 157 28.88 2.41 -0.91
C ALA A 157 29.61 2.59 0.43
N GLY A 158 30.91 2.86 0.35
CA GLY A 158 31.72 3.30 1.49
C GLY A 158 31.78 4.83 1.61
N VAL A 159 32.50 5.30 2.63
CA VAL A 159 32.85 6.71 2.78
C VAL A 159 33.73 7.13 1.59
N SER A 160 33.31 8.18 0.89
CA SER A 160 34.01 8.78 -0.23
C SER A 160 34.90 9.92 0.25
N ALA A 161 36.09 10.05 -0.33
CA ALA A 161 36.94 11.22 -0.15
C ALA A 161 36.39 12.46 -0.87
N ARG A 162 35.36 12.30 -1.72
CA ARG A 162 34.72 13.42 -2.42
C ARG A 162 33.72 14.12 -1.51
N ARG A 163 33.70 15.46 -1.61
CA ARG A 163 32.66 16.30 -1.02
C ARG A 163 31.36 16.12 -1.80
N MET A 164 30.26 15.88 -1.10
CA MET A 164 28.93 15.98 -1.68
C MET A 164 28.56 17.45 -1.88
N ASP A 165 28.08 17.80 -3.06
CA ASP A 165 27.39 19.08 -3.30
C ASP A 165 25.90 18.78 -3.50
N VAL A 166 25.13 18.93 -2.42
CA VAL A 166 23.70 18.64 -2.42
C VAL A 166 22.95 19.54 -3.41
N THR A 167 23.34 20.82 -3.53
CA THR A 167 22.70 21.78 -4.42
C THR A 167 22.91 21.37 -5.88
N ALA A 168 24.13 20.97 -6.25
CA ALA A 168 24.45 20.47 -7.57
C ALA A 168 23.76 19.12 -7.85
N ALA A 169 23.73 18.22 -6.87
CA ALA A 169 23.07 16.92 -6.99
C ALA A 169 21.56 17.07 -7.24
N VAL A 170 20.88 17.96 -6.50
CA VAL A 170 19.45 18.25 -6.73
C VAL A 170 19.25 18.88 -8.10
N ARG A 171 20.11 19.82 -8.52
CA ARG A 171 20.04 20.45 -9.84
C ARG A 171 20.24 19.43 -10.98
N ALA A 172 21.07 18.41 -10.78
CA ALA A 172 21.30 17.35 -11.76
C ALA A 172 20.19 16.29 -11.77
N ALA A 173 19.62 15.97 -10.60
CA ALA A 173 18.57 14.96 -10.46
C ALA A 173 17.19 15.46 -10.89
N THR A 174 16.91 16.74 -10.71
CA THR A 174 15.59 17.32 -10.97
C THR A 174 15.13 17.16 -12.43
N PRO A 175 15.96 17.45 -13.46
CA PRO A 175 15.59 17.20 -14.85
C PRO A 175 15.32 15.73 -15.18
N LEU A 176 16.01 14.80 -14.50
CA LEU A 176 15.83 13.36 -14.74
C LEU A 176 14.45 12.88 -14.29
N VAL A 177 14.04 13.35 -13.10
CA VAL A 177 12.73 13.05 -12.53
C VAL A 177 11.62 13.77 -13.29
N ASP A 178 11.85 15.02 -13.71
CA ASP A 178 10.86 15.81 -14.46
C ASP A 178 10.61 15.30 -15.87
N ALA A 179 11.65 14.78 -16.54
CA ALA A 179 11.52 14.16 -17.87
C ALA A 179 10.73 12.84 -17.85
N ALA A 180 10.51 12.24 -16.68
CA ALA A 180 9.75 11.01 -16.57
C ALA A 180 8.24 11.29 -16.66
N PRO A 181 7.47 10.53 -17.45
CA PRO A 181 6.04 10.77 -17.67
C PRO A 181 5.20 10.22 -16.50
N PHE A 182 5.55 10.59 -15.27
CA PHE A 182 4.89 10.13 -14.05
C PHE A 182 4.22 11.28 -13.30
N PRO A 183 3.04 11.02 -12.71
CA PRO A 183 2.33 12.01 -11.91
C PRO A 183 3.05 12.31 -10.59
N ALA A 184 3.67 11.30 -9.98
CA ALA A 184 4.49 11.45 -8.79
C ALA A 184 5.97 11.59 -9.17
N ARG A 185 6.61 12.65 -8.68
CA ARG A 185 7.99 13.04 -9.00
C ARG A 185 8.68 13.51 -7.73
N GLU A 186 9.73 12.80 -7.33
CA GLU A 186 10.33 12.96 -6.01
C GLU A 186 11.86 12.96 -6.06
N VAL A 187 12.47 13.81 -5.24
CA VAL A 187 13.92 13.83 -5.00
C VAL A 187 14.15 13.70 -3.50
N HIS A 188 14.71 12.58 -3.06
CA HIS A 188 15.05 12.32 -1.68
C HIS A 188 16.51 12.66 -1.44
N VAL A 189 16.78 13.59 -0.56
CA VAL A 189 18.13 13.97 -0.14
C VAL A 189 18.41 13.30 1.20
N VAL A 190 19.32 12.34 1.21
CA VAL A 190 19.75 11.62 2.40
C VAL A 190 21.16 12.10 2.75
N SER A 191 21.25 12.99 3.74
CA SER A 191 22.51 13.66 4.12
C SER A 191 22.46 14.08 5.58
N ASP A 192 23.63 14.17 6.21
CA ASP A 192 23.79 14.80 7.52
C ASP A 192 23.63 16.34 7.47
N LEU A 193 23.42 16.90 6.27
CA LEU A 193 23.18 18.31 5.97
C LEU A 193 24.22 19.24 6.60
N GLN A 194 25.47 18.77 6.71
CA GLN A 194 26.53 19.65 7.16
C GLN A 194 26.66 20.86 6.24
N ARG A 195 27.09 21.99 6.79
CA ARG A 195 27.38 23.20 6.00
C ARG A 195 28.35 22.93 4.86
N THR A 196 29.23 21.95 5.04
CA THR A 196 30.17 21.45 4.03
C THR A 196 29.50 20.60 2.95
N ALA A 197 28.27 20.13 3.07
CA ALA A 197 27.54 19.43 1.99
C ALA A 197 26.69 20.40 1.14
N LEU A 198 26.34 21.56 1.69
CA LEU A 198 25.58 22.59 1.01
C LEU A 198 26.48 23.33 -0.01
N GLY A 199 26.19 23.16 -1.29
CA GLY A 199 26.86 23.90 -2.36
C GLY A 199 26.32 25.32 -2.52
N PRO A 200 27.09 26.22 -3.15
CA PRO A 200 26.63 27.58 -3.40
C PRO A 200 25.44 27.62 -4.37
N GLY A 201 24.60 28.65 -4.20
CA GLY A 201 23.48 28.93 -5.09
C GLY A 201 22.17 28.26 -4.69
N ARG A 202 21.27 28.10 -5.67
CA ARG A 202 19.96 27.48 -5.51
C ARG A 202 19.78 26.40 -6.58
N ALA A 203 18.95 25.40 -6.28
CA ALA A 203 18.42 24.47 -7.27
C ALA A 203 16.99 24.90 -7.59
N ASP A 204 16.70 25.17 -8.86
CA ASP A 204 15.34 25.45 -9.28
C ASP A 204 14.59 24.13 -9.46
N VAL A 205 13.39 24.04 -8.91
CA VAL A 205 12.61 22.80 -8.85
C VAL A 205 11.27 23.04 -9.55
N PRO A 206 10.99 22.35 -10.66
CA PRO A 206 9.73 22.46 -11.38
C PRO A 206 8.52 22.18 -10.47
N ARG A 207 7.41 22.83 -10.80
CA ARG A 207 6.13 22.59 -10.10
C ARG A 207 5.72 21.13 -10.27
N GLY A 208 5.55 20.43 -9.15
CA GLY A 208 5.17 19.02 -9.11
C GLY A 208 6.30 18.07 -8.73
N VAL A 209 7.56 18.51 -8.69
CA VAL A 209 8.67 17.74 -8.12
C VAL A 209 8.74 18.01 -6.62
N ARG A 210 8.60 16.97 -5.80
CA ARG A 210 8.70 17.07 -4.34
C ARG A 210 10.13 16.75 -3.90
N VAL A 211 10.80 17.70 -3.26
CA VAL A 211 12.12 17.48 -2.65
C VAL A 211 11.93 17.19 -1.16
N VAL A 212 12.44 16.06 -0.68
CA VAL A 212 12.35 15.63 0.71
C VAL A 212 13.75 15.46 1.26
N ALA A 213 14.08 16.19 2.32
CA ALA A 213 15.31 15.98 3.07
C ALA A 213 15.07 14.94 4.17
N LEU A 214 15.93 13.93 4.22
CA LEU A 214 15.91 12.83 5.17
C LEU A 214 17.29 12.80 5.85
N ALA A 215 17.30 12.75 7.17
CA ALA A 215 18.50 12.66 8.00
C ALA A 215 18.39 11.44 8.91
#